data_AF-A0A517MW02-F1
#
_entry.id   AF-A0A517MW02-F1
#
_cell.length_a   1.000
_cell.length_b   1.000
_cell.length_c   1.000
_cell.angle_alpha   90.00
_cell.angle_beta   90.00
_cell.angle_gamma   90.00
#
_symmetry.space_group_name_H-M   'P 1'
#
loop_
_entity.id
_entity.type
_entity.pdbx_description
1 polymer ?
#
loop_
_entity_poly.entity_id
_entity_poly.type
_entity_poly.pdbx_seq_one_letter_code
_entity_poly.pdbx_strand_id
1 'polypeptide(L)'
;MLKVSEEELDAFEQDYQGVKKMILGFESASLPSCANCGSEDTASVQVGIIGRTTRIAAATTKVHLRSNGRPGDFFCNSCREYFG
;
A
#
# COMPACT_ATOMS: atom_id res chain seq x y z
N MET A 1 -7.07 0.26 -4.31
CA MET A 1 -7.92 1.44 -4.59
C MET A 1 -7.07 2.67 -4.36
N LEU A 2 -7.00 3.55 -5.36
CA LEU A 2 -6.28 4.82 -5.23
C LEU A 2 -6.99 5.72 -4.21
N LYS A 3 -6.20 6.35 -3.35
CA LYS A 3 -6.65 7.28 -2.30
C LYS A 3 -6.48 8.75 -2.72
N VAL A 4 -5.80 8.99 -3.83
CA VAL A 4 -5.37 10.30 -4.32
C VAL A 4 -5.85 10.50 -5.74
N SER A 5 -6.00 11.76 -6.13
CA SER A 5 -6.35 12.19 -7.48
C SER A 5 -5.20 12.00 -8.47
N GLU A 6 -5.50 12.11 -9.77
CA GLU A 6 -4.47 12.04 -10.82
C GLU A 6 -3.48 13.22 -10.74
N GLU A 7 -3.95 14.42 -10.38
CA GLU A 7 -3.10 15.60 -10.17
C GLU A 7 -2.10 15.38 -9.03
N GLU A 8 -2.54 14.75 -7.94
CA GLU A 8 -1.65 14.38 -6.82
C GLU A 8 -0.65 13.28 -7.20
N LEU A 9 -1.05 12.32 -8.05
CA LEU A 9 -0.12 11.30 -8.57
C LEU A 9 0.97 11.92 -9.45
N ASP A 10 0.61 12.92 -10.26
CA ASP A 10 1.57 13.63 -11.11
C ASP A 10 2.52 14.49 -10.26
N ALA A 11 2.01 15.11 -9.19
CA ALA A 11 2.86 15.79 -8.21
C ALA A 11 3.85 14.82 -7.54
N PHE A 12 3.41 13.60 -7.19
CA PHE A 12 4.33 12.60 -6.63
C PHE A 12 5.40 12.16 -7.64
N GLU A 13 5.04 12.04 -8.92
CA GLU A 13 5.99 11.71 -9.99
C GLU A 13 7.07 12.78 -10.17
N GLN A 14 6.72 14.07 -9.97
CA GLN A 14 7.67 15.17 -9.96
C GLN A 14 8.64 15.09 -8.77
N ASP A 15 8.14 14.72 -7.59
CA ASP A 15 8.96 14.54 -6.38
C ASP A 15 9.89 13.31 -6.50
N TYR A 16 9.39 12.22 -7.08
CA TYR A 16 10.08 10.93 -7.17
C TYR A 16 9.79 10.24 -8.51
N GLN A 17 10.75 10.32 -9.44
CA GLN A 17 10.64 9.66 -10.74
C GLN A 17 10.35 8.15 -10.60
N GLY A 18 9.31 7.70 -11.28
CA GLY A 18 8.81 6.32 -11.31
C GLY A 18 7.81 5.96 -10.20
N VAL A 19 7.44 6.88 -9.31
CA VAL A 19 6.50 6.60 -8.21
C VAL A 19 5.09 6.31 -8.70
N LYS A 20 4.61 7.00 -9.74
CA LYS A 20 3.31 6.73 -10.35
C LYS A 20 3.24 5.29 -10.86
N LYS A 21 4.29 4.83 -11.56
CA LYS A 21 4.37 3.46 -12.08
C LYS A 21 4.32 2.40 -10.97
N MET A 22 5.00 2.61 -9.85
CA MET A 22 4.92 1.66 -8.74
C MET A 22 3.55 1.68 -8.06
N ILE A 23 2.95 2.85 -7.83
CA ILE A 23 1.62 2.95 -7.24
C ILE A 23 0.62 2.17 -8.09
N LEU A 24 0.64 2.39 -9.41
CA LEU A 24 -0.20 1.65 -10.35
C LEU A 24 0.12 0.14 -10.36
N GLY A 25 1.39 -0.24 -10.20
CA GLY A 25 1.79 -1.64 -10.05
C GLY A 25 1.28 -2.30 -8.77
N PHE A 26 1.21 -1.56 -7.66
CA PHE A 26 0.60 -2.05 -6.42
C PHE A 26 -0.93 -2.15 -6.53
N GLU A 27 -1.56 -1.22 -7.25
CA GLU A 27 -3.00 -1.24 -7.49
C GLU A 27 -3.44 -2.44 -8.33
N SER A 28 -2.65 -2.83 -9.33
CA SER A 28 -2.92 -4.02 -10.14
C SER A 28 -2.51 -5.33 -9.48
N ALA A 29 -1.87 -5.29 -8.30
CA ALA A 29 -1.47 -6.49 -7.59
C ALA A 29 -2.67 -7.21 -6.96
N SER A 30 -2.81 -8.49 -7.27
CA SER A 30 -3.75 -9.38 -6.59
C SER A 30 -3.22 -9.70 -5.20
N LEU A 31 -3.91 -9.24 -4.16
CA LEU A 31 -3.62 -9.57 -2.76
C LEU A 31 -4.62 -10.61 -2.26
N PRO A 32 -4.21 -11.51 -1.35
CA PRO A 32 -5.13 -12.50 -0.78
C PRO A 32 -6.22 -11.82 0.04
N SER A 33 -7.42 -12.41 0.03
CA SER A 33 -8.50 -12.02 0.93
C SER A 33 -8.13 -12.31 2.38
N CYS A 34 -8.68 -11.53 3.30
CA CYS A 34 -8.42 -11.70 4.72
C CYS A 34 -8.86 -13.08 5.22
N ALA A 35 -7.96 -13.79 5.90
CA ALA A 35 -8.25 -15.11 6.48
C ALA A 35 -9.32 -15.08 7.60
N ASN A 36 -9.56 -13.91 8.21
CA ASN A 36 -10.52 -13.75 9.31
C ASN A 36 -11.93 -13.35 8.80
N CYS A 37 -12.03 -12.29 7.97
CA CYS A 37 -13.31 -11.76 7.52
C CYS A 37 -13.64 -11.97 6.03
N GLY A 38 -12.72 -12.51 5.24
CA GLY A 38 -12.91 -12.70 3.79
C GLY A 38 -12.81 -11.41 2.95
N SER A 39 -12.56 -10.25 3.56
CA SER A 39 -12.44 -8.96 2.84
C SER A 39 -11.27 -8.97 1.84
N GLU A 40 -11.49 -8.40 0.65
CA GLU A 40 -10.46 -8.14 -0.37
C GLU A 40 -9.69 -6.83 -0.14
N ASP A 41 -10.11 -6.03 0.84
CA ASP A 41 -9.44 -4.80 1.25
C ASP A 41 -8.25 -5.13 2.17
N THR A 42 -7.24 -5.74 1.56
CA THR A 42 -5.99 -6.11 2.18
C THR A 42 -4.83 -5.33 1.57
N ALA A 43 -3.74 -5.24 2.32
CA ALA A 43 -2.55 -4.50 1.99
C ALA A 43 -1.30 -5.36 2.21
N SER A 44 -0.30 -5.22 1.34
CA SER A 44 1.03 -5.79 1.55
C SER A 44 1.77 -4.97 2.61
N VAL A 45 2.35 -5.66 3.59
CA VAL A 45 3.15 -5.00 4.64
C VAL A 45 4.54 -4.70 4.12
N GLN A 46 4.88 -3.41 4.07
CA GLN A 46 6.19 -2.91 3.67
C GLN A 46 6.91 -2.35 4.90
N VAL A 47 8.20 -2.65 5.03
CA VAL A 47 9.02 -2.21 6.17
C VAL A 47 10.09 -1.22 5.70
N GLY A 48 10.22 -0.12 6.43
CA GLY A 48 11.20 0.93 6.16
C GLY A 48 10.52 2.21 5.67
N ILE A 49 10.82 3.33 6.32
CA ILE A 49 10.26 4.64 5.97
C ILE A 49 11.31 5.41 5.16
N ILE A 50 11.12 5.42 3.84
CA ILE A 50 11.80 6.31 2.90
C ILE A 50 10.72 7.24 2.32
N GLY A 51 11.00 8.52 2.04
CA GLY A 51 9.99 9.48 1.56
C GLY A 51 9.13 8.96 0.40
N ARG A 52 9.74 8.20 -0.52
CA ARG A 52 9.09 7.45 -1.60
C ARG A 52 8.04 6.45 -1.10
N THR A 53 8.37 5.61 -0.12
CA THR A 53 7.44 4.60 0.45
C THR A 53 6.26 5.25 1.19
N THR A 54 6.48 6.41 1.81
CA THR A 54 5.41 7.20 2.43
C THR A 54 4.41 7.69 1.39
N ARG A 55 4.89 8.24 0.26
CA ARG A 55 4.02 8.67 -0.86
C ARG A 55 3.21 7.51 -1.43
N ILE A 56 3.84 6.33 -1.59
CA ILE A 56 3.14 5.13 -2.07
C ILE A 56 2.02 4.71 -1.10
N ALA A 57 2.32 4.59 0.20
CA ALA A 57 1.31 4.19 1.19
C ALA A 57 0.15 5.19 1.33
N ALA A 58 0.44 6.48 1.11
CA ALA A 58 -0.58 7.53 1.05
C ALA A 58 -1.46 7.41 -0.20
N ALA A 59 -0.93 6.93 -1.33
CA ALA A 59 -1.62 6.88 -2.60
C ALA A 59 -2.51 5.64 -2.81
N THR A 60 -2.22 4.51 -2.15
CA THR A 60 -2.92 3.23 -2.36
C THR A 60 -3.36 2.58 -1.06
N THR A 61 -4.48 1.84 -1.08
CA THR A 61 -4.89 0.94 0.02
C THR A 61 -4.11 -0.38 0.05
N LYS A 62 -3.36 -0.71 -1.00
CA LYS A 62 -2.65 -1.99 -1.17
C LYS A 62 -1.30 -2.06 -0.46
N VAL A 63 -0.87 -0.97 0.19
CA VAL A 63 0.40 -0.91 0.93
C VAL A 63 0.14 -0.46 2.37
N HIS A 64 0.61 -1.26 3.33
CA HIS A 64 0.63 -0.93 4.75
C HIS A 64 2.07 -0.74 5.22
N LEU A 65 2.44 0.50 5.53
CA LEU A 65 3.81 0.85 5.85
C LEU A 65 4.09 0.73 7.35
N ARG A 66 5.23 0.12 7.69
CA ARG A 66 5.74 0.05 9.06
C ARG A 66 7.16 0.62 9.17
N SER A 67 7.42 1.31 10.28
CA SER A 67 8.76 1.76 10.67
C SER A 67 9.72 0.60 10.95
N ASN A 68 9.21 -0.47 11.55
CA ASN A 68 9.96 -1.65 11.93
C ASN A 68 9.03 -2.86 12.12
N GLY A 69 9.60 -4.07 11.97
CA GLY A 69 8.90 -5.33 12.18
C GLY A 69 7.91 -5.68 11.08
N ARG A 70 7.78 -6.99 10.81
CA ARG A 70 6.83 -7.56 9.84
C ARG A 70 6.07 -8.69 10.52
N PRO A 71 5.04 -8.37 11.33
CA PRO A 71 4.28 -9.37 12.10
C PRO A 71 3.39 -10.26 11.23
N GLY A 72 3.23 -9.91 9.95
CA GLY A 72 2.61 -10.71 8.90
C GLY A 72 2.95 -10.10 7.54
N ASP A 73 2.83 -10.89 6.49
CA ASP A 73 3.09 -10.43 5.13
C ASP A 73 2.00 -9.48 4.61
N PHE A 74 0.79 -9.59 5.17
CA PHE A 74 -0.39 -8.83 4.80
C PHE A 74 -1.09 -8.18 6.00
N PHE A 75 -1.86 -7.15 5.72
CA PHE A 75 -2.69 -6.43 6.69
C PHE A 75 -4.10 -6.30 6.13
N CYS A 76 -5.11 -6.60 6.93
CA CYS A 76 -6.50 -6.38 6.55
C CYS A 76 -6.95 -5.00 7.02
N ASN A 77 -7.38 -4.14 6.09
CA ASN A 77 -7.85 -2.80 6.43
C ASN A 77 -9.19 -2.84 7.21
N SER A 78 -10.01 -3.88 6.98
CA SER A 78 -11.29 -4.08 7.66
C SER A 78 -11.13 -4.58 9.10
N CYS A 79 -10.36 -5.65 9.32
CA CYS A 79 -10.11 -6.19 10.67
C CYS A 79 -9.08 -5.39 11.46
N ARG A 80 -8.22 -4.64 10.76
CA ARG A 80 -7.04 -3.96 11.31
C ARG A 80 -6.02 -4.93 11.94
N GLU A 81 -5.92 -6.12 11.36
CA GLU A 81 -5.07 -7.21 11.84
C GLU A 81 -4.07 -7.66 10.77
N TYR A 82 -2.93 -8.18 11.23
CA TYR A 82 -1.91 -8.79 10.38
C TYR A 82 -2.21 -10.26 10.15
N PHE A 83 -1.86 -10.77 8.98
CA PHE A 83 -2.00 -12.18 8.63
C PHE A 83 -0.99 -12.61 7.57
N GLY A 84 -0.87 -13.91 7.36
CA GLY A 84 0.19 -14.54 6.56
C GLY A 84 1.43 -14.74 7.41
#